data_AF-A0A9D8ZNG0-F1
#
_entry.id   AF-A0A9D8ZNG0-F1
#
_cell.length_a   1.000
_cell.length_b   1.000
_cell.length_c   1.000
_cell.angle_alpha   90.00
_cell.angle_beta   90.00
_cell.angle_gamma   90.00
#
_symmetry.space_group_name_H-M   'P 1'
#
loop_
_entity.id
_entity.type
_entity.pdbx_description
1 polymer ?
#
loop_
_entity_poly.entity_id
_entity_poly.type
_entity_poly.pdbx_seq_one_letter_code
_entity_poly.pdbx_strand_id
1 'polypeptide(L)' 'MGGFFSPPAPAPLPPPPPAPDPAADERERRLEAIERRRRGRAGTIATSERGVLEERSGSSSTVQAANPLKDKLGE' A
#
# COMPACT_ATOMS: atom_id res chain seq x y z
N MET A 1 43.76 -0.79 54.72
CA MET A 1 43.68 -0.25 53.35
C MET A 1 43.05 -1.31 52.47
N GLY A 2 42.00 -0.95 51.73
CA GLY A 2 41.47 -1.80 50.65
C GLY A 2 39.97 -2.05 50.78
N GLY A 3 39.19 -1.45 49.86
CA GLY A 3 37.83 -1.90 49.57
C GLY A 3 36.77 -0.80 49.54
N PHE A 4 36.89 0.21 48.67
CA PHE A 4 35.80 1.17 48.40
C PHE A 4 35.49 1.40 46.91
N PHE A 5 35.97 0.54 46.01
CA PHE A 5 35.66 0.67 44.58
C PHE A 5 34.97 -0.59 44.07
N SER A 6 33.64 -0.60 44.16
CA SER A 6 32.82 -1.48 43.31
C SER A 6 32.48 -0.72 42.03
N PRO A 7 32.71 -1.29 40.84
CA PRO A 7 32.31 -0.67 39.59
C PRO A 7 30.78 -0.61 39.49
N PRO A 8 30.22 0.46 38.89
CA PRO A 8 28.79 0.56 38.68
C PRO A 8 28.28 -0.56 37.76
N ALA A 9 27.08 -1.05 38.03
CA ALA A 9 26.45 -2.10 37.24
C ALA A 9 26.29 -1.67 35.76
N PRO A 10 26.46 -2.59 34.80
CA PRO A 10 26.30 -2.29 33.39
C PRO A 10 24.85 -1.90 33.07
N ALA A 11 24.69 -0.97 32.13
CA ALA A 11 23.38 -0.54 31.66
C ALA A 11 22.59 -1.71 31.04
N PRO A 12 21.25 -1.73 31.18
CA PRO A 12 20.43 -2.77 30.58
C PRO A 12 20.52 -2.72 29.05
N LEU A 13 20.58 -3.91 28.44
CA LEU A 13 20.60 -4.05 26.98
C LEU A 13 19.27 -3.55 26.37
N PRO A 14 19.31 -2.96 25.16
CA PRO A 14 18.11 -2.53 24.47
C PRO A 14 17.21 -3.73 24.14
N PRO A 15 15.88 -3.53 24.08
CA PRO A 15 14.96 -4.59 23.73
C PRO A 15 15.21 -5.10 22.31
N PRO A 16 14.97 -6.40 22.04
CA PRO A 16 15.12 -6.96 20.70
C PRO A 16 14.13 -6.31 19.71
N PRO A 17 14.49 -6.24 18.41
CA PRO A 17 13.59 -5.71 17.39
C PRO A 17 12.33 -6.58 17.27
N PRO A 18 11.19 -5.98 16.86
CA PRO A 18 9.97 -6.73 16.64
C PRO A 18 10.19 -7.79 15.55
N ALA A 19 9.63 -8.98 15.78
CA ALA A 19 9.66 -10.06 14.79
C ALA A 19 8.86 -9.63 13.53
N PRO A 20 9.30 -10.02 12.32
CA PRO A 20 8.56 -9.74 11.10
C PRO A 20 7.18 -10.38 11.17
N ASP A 21 6.13 -9.58 10.89
CA ASP A 21 4.75 -10.05 10.89
C ASP A 21 4.47 -10.80 9.58
N PRO A 22 4.23 -12.12 9.61
CA PRO A 22 3.94 -12.89 8.40
C PRO A 22 2.69 -12.38 7.67
N ALA A 23 1.76 -11.70 8.37
CA ALA A 23 0.58 -11.12 7.75
C ALA A 23 0.91 -9.88 6.88
N ALA A 24 2.03 -9.20 7.14
CA ALA A 24 2.51 -8.08 6.31
C ALA A 24 3.05 -8.60 4.96
N ASP A 25 3.85 -9.66 5.00
CA ASP A 25 4.43 -10.27 3.80
C ASP A 25 3.35 -10.84 2.85
N GLU A 26 2.32 -11.47 3.41
CA GLU A 26 1.18 -11.97 2.62
C GLU A 26 0.38 -10.85 1.95
N ARG A 27 0.21 -9.72 2.66
CA ARG A 27 -0.46 -8.53 2.11
C ARG A 27 0.35 -7.92 0.97
N GLU A 28 1.66 -7.79 1.14
CA GLU A 28 2.56 -7.24 0.11
C GLU A 28 2.52 -8.11 -1.15
N ARG A 29 2.69 -9.43 -1.00
CA ARG A 29 2.58 -10.39 -2.12
C ARG A 29 1.25 -10.30 -2.86
N ARG A 30 0.15 -10.09 -2.13
CA ARG A 30 -1.17 -9.91 -2.73
C ARG A 30 -1.26 -8.60 -3.53
N LEU A 31 -0.73 -7.50 -3.00
CA LEU A 31 -0.72 -6.21 -3.67
C LEU A 31 0.13 -6.25 -4.94
N GLU A 32 1.34 -6.82 -4.89
CA GLU A 32 2.20 -6.99 -6.06
C GLU A 32 1.52 -7.81 -7.17
N ALA A 33 0.82 -8.89 -6.81
CA ALA A 33 0.07 -9.70 -7.76
C ALA A 33 -1.06 -8.90 -8.44
N ILE A 34 -1.74 -8.02 -7.69
CA ILE A 34 -2.77 -7.12 -8.22
C ILE A 34 -2.15 -6.10 -9.18
N GLU A 35 -1.05 -5.46 -8.81
CA GLU A 35 -0.39 -4.47 -9.65
C GLU A 35 0.15 -5.06 -10.96
N ARG A 36 0.76 -6.24 -10.90
CA ARG A 36 1.22 -6.97 -12.09
C ARG A 36 0.06 -7.24 -13.05
N ARG A 37 -1.10 -7.66 -12.53
CA ARG A 37 -2.32 -7.88 -13.33
C ARG A 37 -2.86 -6.58 -13.91
N ARG A 38 -2.87 -5.49 -13.13
CA ARG A 38 -3.33 -4.18 -13.57
C ARG A 38 -2.49 -3.65 -14.74
N ARG A 39 -1.17 -3.78 -14.66
CA ARG A 39 -0.25 -3.33 -15.72
C ARG A 39 -0.51 -4.05 -17.05
N GLY A 40 -0.67 -5.37 -17.01
CA GLY A 40 -1.01 -6.15 -18.22
C GLY A 40 -2.37 -5.76 -18.80
N ARG A 41 -3.38 -5.59 -17.94
CA ARG A 41 -4.73 -5.18 -18.36
C ARG A 41 -4.78 -3.78 -18.96
N ALA A 42 -3.97 -2.84 -18.47
CA ALA A 42 -3.96 -1.47 -18.99
C ALA A 42 -3.61 -1.43 -20.50
N GLY A 43 -2.61 -2.21 -20.93
CA GLY A 43 -2.26 -2.31 -22.36
C GLY A 43 -3.36 -2.96 -23.20
N THR A 44 -4.00 -4.02 -22.68
CA THR A 44 -5.13 -4.67 -23.37
C THR A 44 -6.36 -3.79 -23.45
N ILE A 45 -6.65 -3.01 -22.41
CA ILE A 45 -7.76 -2.05 -22.42
C ILE A 45 -7.48 -0.99 -23.49
N ALA A 46 -6.29 -0.38 -23.48
CA ALA A 46 -5.92 0.67 -24.45
C ALA A 46 -6.07 0.24 -25.90
N THR A 47 -5.75 -1.01 -26.25
CA THR A 47 -5.88 -1.53 -27.63
C THR A 47 -7.21 -2.20 -27.93
N SER A 48 -8.08 -2.38 -26.94
CA SER A 48 -9.40 -2.97 -27.15
C SER A 48 -10.35 -1.98 -27.85
N GLU A 49 -11.32 -2.50 -28.61
CA GLU A 49 -12.36 -1.68 -29.26
C GLU A 49 -13.04 -0.74 -28.25
N ARG A 50 -13.32 -1.22 -27.03
CA ARG A 50 -13.91 -0.38 -25.98
C ARG A 50 -12.96 0.70 -25.47
N GLY A 51 -11.68 0.39 -25.23
CA GLY A 51 -10.73 1.39 -24.72
C GLY A 51 -10.42 2.49 -25.73
N VAL A 52 -10.33 2.15 -27.03
CA VAL A 52 -10.17 3.14 -28.10
C VAL A 52 -11.38 4.08 -28.20
N LEU A 53 -12.60 3.54 -28.04
CA LEU A 53 -13.82 4.34 -28.03
C LEU A 53 -13.93 5.19 -26.76
N GLU A 54 -13.58 4.64 -25.60
CA GLU A 54 -13.56 5.37 -24.33
C GLU A 54 -12.51 6.48 -24.32
N GLU A 55 -11.30 6.27 -24.83
CA GLU A 55 -10.28 7.32 -24.96
C GLU A 55 -10.75 8.45 -25.90
N ARG A 56 -11.39 8.09 -27.01
CA ARG A 56 -11.97 9.06 -27.93
C ARG A 56 -13.13 9.84 -27.29
N SER A 57 -13.95 9.20 -26.47
CA SER A 57 -15.02 9.85 -25.70
C SER A 57 -14.53 10.61 -24.46
N GLY A 58 -13.44 10.15 -23.84
CA GLY A 58 -12.91 10.57 -22.55
C GLY A 58 -12.08 11.85 -22.62
N SER A 59 -11.63 12.22 -23.82
CA SER A 59 -11.18 13.59 -24.10
C SER A 59 -12.25 14.66 -23.84
N SER A 60 -13.53 14.27 -23.65
CA SER A 60 -14.63 15.17 -23.30
C SER A 60 -15.13 15.09 -21.84
N SER A 61 -14.62 14.17 -20.99
CA SER A 61 -15.27 13.84 -19.70
C SER A 61 -14.38 13.89 -18.45
N THR A 62 -13.22 14.55 -18.50
CA THR A 62 -12.24 14.64 -17.39
C THR A 62 -12.74 15.31 -16.09
N VAL A 63 -14.02 15.68 -15.95
CA VAL A 63 -14.55 16.32 -14.73
C VAL A 63 -15.63 15.50 -14.01
N GLN A 64 -16.22 14.45 -14.58
CA GLN A 64 -17.49 13.92 -14.05
C GLN A 64 -17.42 12.63 -13.19
N ALA A 65 -16.24 12.07 -12.92
CA ALA A 65 -16.10 10.82 -12.17
C ALA A 65 -15.77 10.98 -10.67
N ALA A 66 -15.91 12.18 -10.10
CA ALA A 66 -15.75 12.41 -8.66
C ALA A 66 -17.06 12.10 -7.91
N ASN A 67 -17.27 10.81 -7.60
CA ASN A 67 -18.11 10.26 -6.53
C ASN A 67 -19.63 10.56 -6.50
N PRO A 68 -20.48 9.75 -7.15
CA PRO A 68 -21.93 9.73 -6.89
C PRO A 68 -22.34 8.88 -5.66
N LEU A 69 -21.40 8.34 -4.87
CA LEU A 69 -21.71 7.44 -3.74
C LEU A 69 -21.83 8.13 -2.36
N LYS A 70 -21.55 9.42 -2.24
CA LYS A 70 -21.68 10.13 -0.94
C LYS A 70 -23.10 10.59 -0.62
N ASP A 71 -23.99 10.67 -1.61
CA ASP A 71 -25.34 11.23 -1.44
C ASP A 71 -26.39 10.22 -0.95
N LYS A 72 -26.01 8.97 -0.65
CA LYS A 72 -26.96 7.89 -0.25
C LYS A 72 -26.92 7.48 1.22
N LEU A 73 -26.19 8.20 2.07
CA LEU A 73 -26.12 7.94 3.52
C LEU A 73 -26.50 9.21 4.28
N GLY A 74 -27.80 9.47 4.31
CA GLY A 74 -28.36 10.62 4.98
C GLY A 74 -29.86 10.70 4.77
N GLU A 75 -30.59 9.70 5.27
CA GLU A 75 -31.85 9.79 6.02
C GLU A 75 -31.97 8.58 6.94
#